data_AF-A0A534UG33-F1
#
_entry.id   AF-A0A534UG33-F1
#
_cell.length_a   1.000
_cell.length_b   1.000
_cell.length_c   1.000
_cell.angle_alpha   90.00
_cell.angle_beta   90.00
_cell.angle_gamma   90.00
#
_symmetry.space_group_name_H-M   'P 1'
#
loop_
_entity.id
_entity.type
_entity.pdbx_description
1 polymer ?
#
loop_
_entity_poly.entity_id
_entity_poly.type
_entity_poly.pdbx_seq_one_letter_code
_entity_poly.pdbx_strand_id
1 'polypeptide(L)'
;MRRSGLTLLLGCLVCAGATAASEPLRTVTMAPNPGYGAGWFHNFFLGEHWRDSWTTQIEVPLLDLDTFDGGLRPDRRGGGTETANLHFKSANGNTWAFRSVDKDPRQKLLDEDTRNSWIGDL
;
A
#
# COMPACT_ATOMS: atom_id res chain seq x y z
N MET A 1 -10.82 -74.30 -16.93
CA MET A 1 -10.31 -74.01 -15.56
C MET A 1 -9.24 -72.93 -15.66
N ARG A 2 -9.28 -71.97 -14.73
CA ARG A 2 -8.26 -70.96 -14.37
C ARG A 2 -8.11 -69.72 -15.28
N ARG A 3 -8.74 -68.65 -14.78
CA ARG A 3 -8.55 -67.23 -15.05
C ARG A 3 -7.23 -66.77 -14.41
N SER A 4 -6.46 -65.92 -15.07
CA SER A 4 -5.42 -65.09 -14.42
C SER A 4 -5.40 -63.73 -15.09
N GLY A 5 -6.01 -62.75 -14.42
CA GLY A 5 -5.98 -61.34 -14.80
C GLY A 5 -4.66 -60.70 -14.36
N LEU A 6 -4.12 -59.84 -15.23
CA LEU A 6 -2.97 -59.00 -14.94
C LEU A 6 -3.48 -57.62 -14.52
N THR A 7 -3.45 -57.36 -13.22
CA THR A 7 -3.80 -56.07 -12.63
C THR A 7 -2.64 -55.09 -12.82
N LEU A 8 -2.86 -54.03 -13.63
CA LEU A 8 -1.93 -52.90 -13.75
C LEU A 8 -2.17 -51.96 -12.56
N LEU A 9 -1.16 -51.80 -11.69
CA LEU A 9 -1.17 -50.87 -10.56
C LEU A 9 -0.95 -49.43 -11.08
N LEU A 10 -1.99 -48.60 -10.95
CA LEU A 10 -1.95 -47.17 -11.21
C LEU A 10 -1.32 -46.47 -9.99
N GLY A 11 -0.05 -46.07 -10.11
CA GLY A 11 0.65 -45.28 -9.10
C GLY A 11 0.10 -43.86 -9.05
N CYS A 12 -0.75 -43.57 -8.05
CA CYS A 12 -1.26 -42.24 -7.79
C CYS A 12 -0.17 -41.43 -7.05
N LEU A 13 0.55 -40.58 -7.80
CA LEU A 13 1.47 -39.60 -7.23
C LEU A 13 0.63 -38.48 -6.60
N VAL A 14 0.39 -38.57 -5.30
CA VAL A 14 -0.26 -37.51 -4.53
C VAL A 14 0.73 -36.35 -4.38
N CYS A 15 0.57 -35.31 -5.20
CA CYS A 15 1.21 -34.03 -4.97
C CYS A 15 0.59 -33.40 -3.71
N ALA A 16 1.25 -33.54 -2.57
CA ALA A 16 0.94 -32.78 -1.37
C ALA A 16 1.35 -31.32 -1.61
N GLY A 17 0.44 -30.53 -2.18
CA GLY A 17 0.58 -29.08 -2.20
C GLY A 17 0.49 -28.57 -0.77
N ALA A 18 1.61 -28.13 -0.21
CA ALA A 18 1.62 -27.40 1.05
C ALA A 18 0.85 -26.09 0.85
N THR A 19 -0.42 -26.07 1.25
CA THR A 19 -1.17 -24.82 1.41
C THR A 19 -0.56 -24.08 2.58
N ALA A 20 0.38 -23.17 2.30
CA ALA A 20 0.81 -22.17 3.26
C ALA A 20 -0.43 -21.36 3.65
N ALA A 21 -0.90 -21.57 4.88
CA ALA A 21 -1.98 -20.77 5.44
C ALA A 21 -1.49 -19.31 5.50
N SER A 22 -2.16 -18.43 4.78
CA SER A 22 -1.90 -16.99 4.87
C SER A 22 -2.33 -16.54 6.25
N GLU A 23 -1.39 -16.04 7.06
CA GLU A 23 -1.70 -15.29 8.26
C GLU A 23 -2.71 -14.16 7.91
N PRO A 24 -3.66 -13.85 8.81
CA PRO A 24 -4.60 -12.75 8.57
C PRO A 24 -3.81 -11.46 8.37
N LEU A 25 -4.11 -10.74 7.30
CA LEU A 25 -3.49 -9.45 7.02
C LEU A 25 -3.74 -8.55 8.23
N ARG A 26 -2.66 -8.10 8.87
CA ARG A 26 -2.76 -7.11 9.94
C ARG A 26 -3.30 -5.83 9.34
N THR A 27 -4.31 -5.25 9.95
CA THR A 27 -4.91 -3.99 9.51
C THR A 27 -4.71 -2.90 10.56
N VAL A 28 -4.78 -1.65 10.12
CA VAL A 28 -4.78 -0.47 10.98
C VAL A 28 -5.95 0.43 10.58
N THR A 29 -6.63 0.98 11.57
CA THR A 29 -7.70 1.96 11.36
C THR A 29 -7.11 3.36 11.42
N MET A 30 -7.24 4.12 10.34
CA MET A 30 -6.72 5.48 10.24
C MET A 30 -7.53 6.30 9.22
N ALA A 31 -7.60 7.63 9.39
CA ALA A 31 -8.07 8.53 8.34
C ALA A 31 -6.96 8.83 7.33
N PRO A 32 -7.27 9.00 6.02
CA PRO A 32 -6.29 9.38 5.01
C PRO A 32 -5.47 10.63 5.38
N ASN A 33 -6.13 11.69 5.84
CA ASN A 33 -5.48 12.85 6.45
C ASN A 33 -6.48 13.60 7.37
N PRO A 34 -6.37 13.45 8.71
CA PRO A 34 -7.25 14.14 9.65
C PRO A 34 -7.07 15.67 9.67
N GLY A 35 -5.93 16.18 9.17
CA GLY A 35 -5.64 17.61 9.07
C GLY A 35 -6.50 18.38 8.07
N TYR A 36 -7.20 17.67 7.17
CA TYR A 36 -8.15 18.30 6.25
C TYR A 36 -9.49 18.67 6.87
N GLY A 37 -9.74 18.36 8.14
CA GLY A 37 -10.95 18.78 8.84
C GLY A 37 -11.08 20.31 8.87
N ALA A 38 -12.29 20.82 8.59
CA ALA A 38 -12.57 22.25 8.55
C ALA A 38 -13.87 22.59 9.27
N GLY A 39 -13.88 23.73 9.97
CA GLY A 39 -15.05 24.25 10.67
C GLY A 39 -15.99 25.08 9.79
N TRP A 40 -17.11 25.49 10.36
CA TRP A 40 -18.17 26.21 9.63
C TRP A 40 -17.69 27.52 8.99
N PHE A 41 -16.80 28.27 9.64
CA PHE A 41 -16.23 29.50 9.08
C PHE A 41 -15.47 29.22 7.78
N HIS A 42 -14.63 28.18 7.78
CA HIS A 42 -13.88 27.78 6.59
C HIS A 42 -14.82 27.30 5.48
N ASN A 43 -15.81 26.47 5.84
CA ASN A 43 -16.79 25.94 4.88
C ASN A 43 -17.68 27.03 4.28
N PHE A 44 -17.96 28.11 5.02
CA PHE A 44 -18.73 29.25 4.50
C PHE A 44 -18.00 29.97 3.36
N PHE A 45 -16.69 30.21 3.50
CA PHE A 45 -15.91 30.95 2.49
C PHE A 45 -15.36 30.07 1.37
N LEU A 46 -14.95 28.84 1.70
CA LEU A 46 -14.22 27.97 0.79
C LEU A 46 -14.99 26.69 0.42
N GLY A 47 -16.21 26.50 0.95
CA GLY A 47 -17.02 25.29 0.72
C GLY A 47 -16.57 24.08 1.53
N GLU A 48 -17.44 23.07 1.63
CA GLU A 48 -17.21 21.83 2.40
C GLU A 48 -16.23 20.87 1.72
N HIS A 49 -16.29 20.76 0.39
CA HIS A 49 -15.48 19.84 -0.43
C HIS A 49 -15.54 18.38 0.07
N TRP A 50 -14.52 17.58 -0.25
CA TRP A 50 -14.44 16.15 0.10
C TRP A 50 -13.77 15.89 1.45
N ARG A 51 -13.75 16.88 2.35
CA ARG A 51 -13.00 16.81 3.61
C ARG A 51 -13.41 15.61 4.46
N ASP A 52 -14.71 15.33 4.51
CA ASP A 52 -15.26 14.17 5.22
C ASP A 52 -14.63 12.86 4.75
N SER A 53 -14.43 12.69 3.43
CA SER A 53 -13.79 11.48 2.89
C SER A 53 -12.33 11.34 3.31
N TRP A 54 -11.63 12.45 3.53
CA TRP A 54 -10.24 12.46 3.99
C TRP A 54 -10.08 12.33 5.50
N THR A 55 -11.11 12.69 6.27
CA THR A 55 -11.12 12.58 7.73
C THR A 55 -11.83 11.31 8.23
N THR A 56 -12.49 10.57 7.35
CA THR A 56 -13.17 9.30 7.69
C THR A 56 -12.17 8.22 8.04
N GLN A 57 -12.38 7.55 9.19
CA GLN A 57 -11.59 6.40 9.59
C GLN A 57 -11.86 5.21 8.67
N ILE A 58 -10.81 4.68 8.05
CA ILE A 58 -10.86 3.50 7.20
C ILE A 58 -9.90 2.45 7.72
N GLU A 59 -10.23 1.17 7.50
CA GLU A 59 -9.33 0.06 7.79
C GLU A 59 -8.46 -0.22 6.56
N VAL A 60 -7.13 -0.20 6.75
CA VAL A 60 -6.16 -0.46 5.67
C VAL A 60 -5.19 -1.57 6.06
N PRO A 61 -4.77 -2.43 5.11
CA PRO A 61 -3.79 -3.48 5.38
C PRO A 61 -2.40 -2.87 5.63
N LEU A 62 -1.72 -3.40 6.64
CA LEU A 62 -0.35 -3.06 6.94
C LEU A 62 0.58 -3.80 5.98
N LEU A 63 1.43 -3.05 5.28
CA LEU A 63 2.48 -3.64 4.46
C LEU A 63 3.68 -4.00 5.34
N ASP A 64 3.93 -5.30 5.50
CA ASP A 64 5.16 -5.81 6.10
C ASP A 64 6.22 -6.01 5.00
N LEU A 65 7.27 -5.19 5.05
CA LEU A 65 8.34 -5.20 4.05
C LEU A 65 9.18 -6.47 4.10
N ASP A 66 9.26 -7.18 5.22
CA ASP A 66 10.11 -8.37 5.35
C ASP A 66 9.45 -9.60 4.71
N THR A 67 8.12 -9.64 4.70
CA THR A 67 7.35 -10.82 4.27
C THR A 67 6.68 -10.63 2.91
N PHE A 68 6.30 -9.41 2.54
CA PHE A 68 5.60 -9.14 1.29
C PHE A 68 6.46 -9.49 0.06
N ASP A 69 5.93 -10.35 -0.81
CA ASP A 69 6.59 -10.83 -2.03
C ASP A 69 8.02 -11.36 -1.83
N GLY A 70 8.25 -12.07 -0.71
CA GLY A 70 9.56 -12.61 -0.35
C GLY A 70 10.53 -11.59 0.27
N GLY A 71 10.04 -10.38 0.56
CA GLY A 71 10.80 -9.31 1.18
C GLY A 71 11.10 -8.19 0.17
N LEU A 72 10.71 -6.97 0.52
CA LEU A 72 10.89 -5.75 -0.25
C LEU A 72 12.13 -4.98 0.21
N ARG A 73 12.99 -4.60 -0.74
CA ARG A 73 14.12 -3.69 -0.50
C ARG A 73 13.92 -2.38 -1.26
N PRO A 74 14.15 -1.21 -0.62
CA PRO A 74 14.10 0.07 -1.33
C PRO A 74 15.05 0.06 -2.53
N ASP A 75 14.55 0.49 -3.68
CA ASP A 75 15.29 0.56 -4.94
C ASP A 75 15.61 2.02 -5.26
N ARG A 76 14.56 2.84 -5.41
CA ARG A 76 14.68 4.24 -5.82
C ARG A 76 13.49 5.06 -5.40
N ARG A 77 13.74 6.30 -5.00
CA ARG A 77 12.70 7.32 -4.86
C ARG A 77 12.35 7.91 -6.24
N GLY A 78 11.08 7.98 -6.54
CA GLY A 78 10.51 8.69 -7.69
C GLY A 78 9.56 9.80 -7.25
N GLY A 79 8.83 10.35 -8.20
CA GLY A 79 8.04 11.56 -8.00
C GLY A 79 8.84 12.82 -8.36
N GLY A 80 8.38 13.99 -7.91
CA GLY A 80 9.15 15.22 -8.12
C GLY A 80 8.40 16.54 -7.92
N THR A 81 7.08 16.53 -7.81
CA THR A 81 6.30 17.77 -7.62
C THR A 81 5.30 17.65 -6.50
N GLU A 82 4.28 16.80 -6.68
CA GLU A 82 3.13 16.71 -5.77
C GLU A 82 2.97 15.31 -5.17
N THR A 83 3.59 14.29 -5.76
CA THR A 83 3.44 12.90 -5.33
C THR A 83 4.81 12.28 -5.11
N ALA A 84 5.02 11.74 -3.90
CA ALA A 84 6.18 10.93 -3.59
C ALA A 84 5.95 9.48 -4.00
N ASN A 85 6.87 8.91 -4.79
CA ASN A 85 6.85 7.51 -5.15
C ASN A 85 8.09 6.81 -4.57
N LEU A 86 7.94 5.56 -4.12
CA LEU A 86 9.03 4.72 -3.68
C LEU A 86 8.95 3.37 -4.39
N HIS A 87 10.02 3.04 -5.10
CA HIS A 87 10.16 1.78 -5.80
C HIS A 87 10.88 0.77 -4.90
N PHE A 88 10.45 -0.48 -4.96
CA PHE A 88 11.06 -1.60 -4.27
C PHE A 88 11.37 -2.74 -5.23
N LYS A 89 12.43 -3.49 -4.93
CA LYS A 89 12.70 -4.79 -5.51
C LYS A 89 12.34 -5.87 -4.50
N SER A 90 11.62 -6.89 -4.94
CA SER A 90 11.31 -8.04 -4.10
C SER A 90 12.34 -9.15 -4.26
N ALA A 91 12.48 -10.03 -3.28
CA ALA A 91 13.35 -11.21 -3.40
C ALA A 91 12.87 -12.19 -4.48
N ASN A 92 11.57 -12.16 -4.81
CA ASN A 92 10.98 -12.94 -5.89
C ASN A 92 11.24 -12.34 -7.30
N GLY A 93 11.98 -11.23 -7.39
CA GLY A 93 12.40 -10.62 -8.65
C GLY A 93 11.44 -9.58 -9.24
N ASN A 94 10.35 -9.25 -8.54
CA ASN A 94 9.40 -8.24 -8.99
C ASN A 94 9.84 -6.82 -8.61
N THR A 95 9.28 -5.84 -9.31
CA THR A 95 9.42 -4.42 -8.97
C THR A 95 8.07 -3.86 -8.58
N TRP A 96 8.01 -3.24 -7.40
CA TRP A 96 6.81 -2.61 -6.86
C TRP A 96 7.00 -1.11 -6.79
N ALA A 97 5.93 -0.35 -7.05
CA ALA A 97 5.93 1.10 -6.91
C ALA A 97 4.78 1.50 -5.97
N PHE A 98 5.12 2.09 -4.84
CA PHE A 98 4.16 2.70 -3.92
C PHE A 98 4.17 4.20 -4.11
N ARG A 99 3.00 4.81 -4.03
CA ARG A 99 2.82 6.26 -4.14
C ARG A 99 2.04 6.78 -2.95
N SER A 100 2.38 8.00 -2.52
CA SER A 100 1.54 8.72 -1.57
C SER A 100 0.17 8.98 -2.17
N VAL A 101 -0.87 8.82 -1.35
CA VAL A 101 -2.24 9.25 -1.69
C VAL A 101 -2.40 10.74 -1.46
N ASP A 102 -1.86 11.23 -0.34
CA ASP A 102 -1.85 12.64 -0.01
C ASP A 102 -0.82 13.40 -0.84
N LYS A 103 -1.26 14.51 -1.44
CA LYS A 103 -0.45 15.29 -2.37
C LYS A 103 0.20 16.46 -1.63
N ASP A 104 1.50 16.62 -1.83
CA ASP A 104 2.27 17.71 -1.25
C ASP A 104 2.76 18.66 -2.35
N PRO A 105 2.04 19.77 -2.64
CA PRO A 105 2.43 20.71 -3.68
C PRO A 105 3.56 21.67 -3.27
N ARG A 106 4.04 21.62 -2.02
CA ARG A 106 4.98 22.62 -1.49
C ARG A 106 6.31 22.61 -2.23
N GLN A 107 6.75 21.45 -2.71
CA GLN A 107 7.96 21.36 -3.55
C GLN A 107 7.84 22.10 -4.89
N LYS A 108 6.63 22.16 -5.44
CA LYS A 108 6.35 22.81 -6.73
C LYS A 108 6.01 24.29 -6.58
N LEU A 109 5.33 24.67 -5.50
CA LEU A 109 4.77 26.02 -5.34
C LEU A 109 5.67 26.97 -4.54
N LEU A 110 6.48 26.45 -3.62
CA LEU A 110 7.28 27.26 -2.70
C LEU A 110 8.76 27.13 -3.03
N ASP A 111 9.49 28.24 -2.92
CA ASP A 111 10.94 28.23 -2.86
C ASP A 111 11.43 27.53 -1.57
N GLU A 112 12.72 27.21 -1.51
CA GLU A 112 13.30 26.44 -0.41
C GLU A 112 13.16 27.14 0.95
N ASP A 113 13.37 28.47 0.98
CA ASP A 113 13.33 29.24 2.22
C ASP A 113 11.90 29.32 2.76
N THR A 114 10.92 29.58 1.89
CA THR A 114 9.50 29.61 2.27
C THR A 114 9.02 28.23 2.72
N ARG A 115 9.44 27.17 2.02
CA ARG A 115 9.05 25.78 2.35
C ARG A 115 9.54 25.32 3.72
N ASN A 116 10.76 25.73 4.10
CA ASN A 116 11.36 25.39 5.40
C ASN A 116 11.00 26.41 6.50
N SER A 117 10.19 27.41 6.18
CA SER A 117 9.67 28.37 7.15
C SER A 117 8.33 27.91 7.72
N TRP A 118 7.87 28.59 8.76
CA TRP A 118 6.54 28.41 9.33
C TRP A 118 5.38 28.59 8.32
N ILE A 119 5.62 29.27 7.18
CA ILE A 119 4.63 29.42 6.10
C ILE A 119 4.44 28.10 5.34
N GLY A 120 5.49 27.29 5.20
CA GLY A 120 5.43 25.97 4.57
C GLY A 120 4.77 24.90 5.44
N ASP A 121 4.67 25.15 6.74
CA ASP A 121 4.00 24.30 7.74
C ASP A 121 2.54 24.71 8.01
N LEU A 122 2.09 25.82 7.41
CA LEU A 122 0.77 26.42 7.54
C LEU A 122 -0.24 25.73 6.60
#